data_AF-A0A2P6QBT1-F1
#
_entry.id   AF-A0A2P6QBT1-F1
#
_cell.length_a   1.000
_cell.length_b   1.000
_cell.length_c   1.000
_cell.angle_alpha   90.00
_cell.angle_beta   90.00
_cell.angle_gamma   90.00
#
_symmetry.space_group_name_H-M   'P 1'
#
loop_
_entity.id
_entity.type
_entity.pdbx_description
1 polymer ?
#
loop_
_entity_poly.entity_id
_entity_poly.type
_entity_poly.pdbx_seq_one_letter_code
_entity_poly.pdbx_strand_id
1 'polypeptide(L)'
;MNMAHVFSSNPGGCAAFLSNCNAISAATVTFNDRNCEIPACSISVLPDCENFVFNTAKNFAELDVFGVDISPSESFLRGGKHPILTMLSAGNAMHVFVNDQLSVVQQGLDQGSRDLSGQIWSYKVGLNGESMNLSSPTSTSAVNWTRVSKDTESTANDLSNFDAPEGDEPLALDMGSMGKGEVWINGGSIGRYWTVHANGNCSACIYFGIFRIDKCQFGCLQPTQQWYV
;
A
#
# COMPACT_ATOMS: atom_id res chain seq x y z
N MET A 1 34.39 -10.38 8.93
CA MET A 1 35.49 -9.76 8.14
C MET A 1 35.33 -8.27 8.29
N ASN A 2 36.36 -7.59 8.78
CA ASN A 2 36.36 -6.14 8.99
C ASN A 2 37.33 -5.57 7.97
N MET A 3 36.96 -4.50 7.28
CA MET A 3 37.77 -3.92 6.21
C MET A 3 37.91 -2.43 6.42
N ALA A 4 39.08 -1.91 6.05
CA ALA A 4 39.33 -0.48 5.98
C ALA A 4 39.61 -0.14 4.52
N HIS A 5 38.85 0.79 3.96
CA HIS A 5 39.08 1.35 2.63
C HIS A 5 39.59 2.78 2.79
N VAL A 6 40.83 3.03 2.39
CA VAL A 6 41.49 4.33 2.53
C VAL A 6 41.73 4.92 1.15
N PHE A 7 41.31 6.17 0.97
CA PHE A 7 41.50 6.95 -0.23
C PHE A 7 42.40 8.13 0.12
N SER A 8 43.54 8.25 -0.57
CA SER A 8 44.46 9.38 -0.42
C SER A 8 44.63 10.11 -1.74
N SER A 9 44.80 11.42 -1.68
CA SER A 9 45.01 12.30 -2.82
C SER A 9 46.17 13.26 -2.56
N ASN A 10 46.87 13.66 -3.62
CA ASN A 10 47.89 14.71 -3.55
C ASN A 10 47.28 16.06 -4.00
N PRO A 11 47.43 17.16 -3.23
CA PRO A 11 48.22 17.30 -2.00
C PRO A 11 47.36 17.16 -0.72
N GLY A 12 47.40 16.00 -0.06
CA GLY A 12 47.06 15.85 1.37
C GLY A 12 45.63 15.45 1.74
N GLY A 13 44.72 15.21 0.78
CA GLY A 13 43.37 14.76 1.12
C GLY A 13 43.35 13.27 1.50
N CYS A 14 42.70 12.90 2.59
CA CYS A 14 42.55 11.52 3.05
C CYS A 14 41.11 11.25 3.47
N ALA A 15 40.50 10.16 3.01
CA ALA A 15 39.22 9.67 3.51
C ALA A 15 39.28 8.17 3.78
N ALA A 16 38.66 7.71 4.87
CA ALA A 16 38.61 6.31 5.25
C ALA A 16 37.19 5.84 5.54
N PHE A 17 36.91 4.61 5.13
CA PHE A 17 35.68 3.88 5.42
C PHE A 17 36.03 2.61 6.20
N LEU A 18 35.58 2.53 7.45
CA LEU A 18 35.79 1.36 8.29
C LEU A 18 34.49 0.54 8.32
N SER A 19 34.52 -0.67 7.76
CA SER A 19 33.34 -1.53 7.65
C SER A 19 33.39 -2.70 8.62
N ASN A 20 32.24 -2.98 9.23
CA ASN A 20 31.98 -4.22 9.93
C ASN A 20 30.89 -4.99 9.18
N CYS A 21 31.28 -6.04 8.46
CA CYS A 21 30.34 -6.90 7.74
C CYS A 21 29.75 -8.02 8.61
N ASN A 22 30.07 -8.07 9.91
CA ASN A 22 29.43 -9.00 10.84
C ASN A 22 27.99 -8.54 11.09
N ALA A 23 27.03 -9.39 10.76
CA ALA A 23 25.62 -9.07 10.94
C ALA A 23 25.20 -9.09 12.41
N ILE A 24 25.92 -9.75 13.32
CA ILE A 24 25.41 -10.04 14.66
C ILE A 24 26.05 -9.16 15.73
N SER A 25 27.34 -8.87 15.61
CA SER A 25 28.09 -8.21 16.68
C SER A 25 28.84 -6.97 16.22
N ALA A 26 28.96 -6.00 17.11
CA ALA A 26 29.91 -4.92 16.98
C ALA A 26 31.35 -5.46 16.91
N ALA A 27 32.24 -4.68 16.31
CA ALA A 27 33.65 -5.01 16.22
C ALA A 27 34.50 -3.78 16.57
N THR A 28 35.58 -4.01 17.31
CA THR A 28 36.60 -2.99 17.55
C THR A 28 37.68 -3.11 16.48
N VAL A 29 37.95 -2.02 15.77
CA VAL A 29 39.00 -1.92 14.76
C VAL A 29 39.99 -0.85 15.19
N THR A 30 41.29 -1.15 15.14
CA THR A 30 42.33 -0.15 15.35
C THR A 30 42.68 0.51 14.01
N PHE A 31 42.54 1.83 13.92
CA PHE A 31 42.87 2.64 12.74
C PHE A 31 43.60 3.91 13.19
N ASN A 32 44.79 4.18 12.63
CA ASN A 32 45.66 5.30 13.04
C ASN A 32 45.87 5.36 14.57
N ASP A 33 46.22 4.22 15.17
CA ASP A 33 46.43 4.03 16.62
C ASP A 33 45.22 4.35 17.52
N ARG A 34 44.03 4.51 16.93
CA ARG A 34 42.76 4.71 17.65
C ARG A 34 41.91 3.46 17.55
N ASN A 35 41.32 3.04 18.67
CA ASN A 35 40.33 1.97 18.68
C ASN A 35 38.95 2.54 18.37
N CYS A 36 38.35 2.07 17.29
CA CYS A 36 37.03 2.46 16.84
C CYS A 36 36.06 1.28 17.00
N GLU A 37 34.99 1.48 17.76
CA GLU A 37 33.89 0.52 17.85
C GLU A 37 32.89 0.75 16.70
N ILE A 38 32.73 -0.27 15.87
CA ILE A 38 31.90 -0.25 14.67
C ILE A 38 30.71 -1.21 14.90
N PRO A 39 29.46 -0.70 14.97
CA PRO A 39 28.26 -1.52 15.08
C PRO A 39 28.15 -2.61 14.01
N ALA A 40 27.36 -3.64 14.28
CA ALA A 40 27.10 -4.72 13.33
C ALA A 40 26.60 -4.19 11.97
N CYS A 41 27.05 -4.79 10.87
CA CYS A 41 26.62 -4.46 9.50
C CYS A 41 26.64 -2.96 9.17
N SER A 42 27.67 -2.22 9.61
CA SER A 42 27.74 -0.77 9.47
C SER A 42 29.07 -0.30 8.88
N ILE A 43 29.06 0.94 8.36
CA ILE A 43 30.24 1.64 7.86
C ILE A 43 30.39 2.93 8.65
N SER A 44 31.61 3.18 9.11
CA SER A 44 32.04 4.43 9.75
C SER A 44 32.83 5.26 8.74
N VAL A 45 32.51 6.55 8.63
CA VAL A 45 33.13 7.47 7.66
C VAL A 45 34.05 8.45 8.39
N LEU A 46 35.29 8.52 7.93
CA LEU A 46 36.31 9.46 8.39
C LEU A 46 36.78 10.29 7.18
N PRO A 47 36.25 11.51 6.96
CA PRO A 47 36.51 12.30 5.76
C PRO A 47 37.91 12.91 5.71
N ASP A 48 38.65 12.86 6.82
CA ASP A 48 40.04 13.32 7.00
C ASP A 48 40.96 12.19 7.53
N CYS A 49 40.47 10.94 7.57
CA CYS A 49 41.14 9.78 8.19
C CYS A 49 41.43 9.92 9.71
N GLU A 50 40.88 10.93 10.37
CA GLU A 50 41.11 11.19 11.79
C GLU A 50 39.81 11.27 12.60
N ASN A 51 38.84 12.02 12.11
CA ASN A 51 37.59 12.34 12.78
C ASN A 51 36.44 11.47 12.28
N PHE A 52 35.78 10.78 13.20
CA PHE A 52 34.54 10.07 12.91
C PHE A 52 33.40 11.08 12.81
N VAL A 53 32.77 11.19 11.64
CA VAL A 53 31.67 12.15 11.43
C VAL A 53 30.32 11.47 11.26
N PHE A 54 30.31 10.19 10.86
CA PHE A 54 29.07 9.48 10.56
C PHE A 54 29.24 7.96 10.67
N ASN A 55 28.16 7.30 11.08
CA ASN A 55 28.00 5.85 10.95
C ASN A 55 26.57 5.49 10.58
N THR A 56 26.45 4.51 9.69
CA THR A 56 25.17 4.09 9.09
C THR A 56 24.19 3.44 10.06
N ALA A 57 24.59 3.09 11.28
CA ALA A 57 23.76 2.41 12.28
C ALA A 57 23.43 3.26 13.51
N LYS A 58 24.06 4.42 13.71
CA LYS A 58 23.90 5.23 14.93
C LYS A 58 22.81 6.31 14.84
N ASN A 59 22.22 6.52 13.66
CA ASN A 59 21.21 7.56 13.44
C ASN A 59 19.92 6.94 12.87
N PHE A 60 18.99 6.52 13.74
CA PHE A 60 17.61 6.22 13.36
C PHE A 60 16.66 7.02 14.26
N ALA A 61 15.82 7.85 13.65
CA ALA A 61 14.76 8.61 14.33
C ALA A 61 13.65 7.66 14.81
N GLU A 62 13.00 8.05 15.90
CA GLU A 62 11.95 7.33 16.63
C GLU A 62 10.73 7.01 15.73
N LEU A 63 10.21 5.79 15.84
CA LEU A 63 9.07 5.28 15.07
C LEU A 63 7.89 5.03 16.03
N ASP A 64 6.82 5.81 15.91
CA ASP A 64 5.55 5.59 16.61
C ASP A 64 4.65 4.64 15.81
N VAL A 65 4.10 3.61 16.47
CA VAL A 65 3.16 2.65 15.86
C VAL A 65 1.88 2.61 16.69
N PHE A 66 0.74 2.95 16.05
CA PHE A 66 -0.60 2.71 16.59
C PHE A 66 -1.21 1.46 15.95
N GLY A 67 -1.83 0.61 16.76
CA GLY A 67 -2.58 -0.57 16.30
C GLY A 67 -3.91 -0.69 17.04
N VAL A 68 -4.95 -1.11 16.33
CA VAL A 68 -6.28 -1.43 16.87
C VAL A 68 -6.69 -2.81 16.36
N ASP A 69 -7.25 -3.62 17.26
CA ASP A 69 -7.62 -5.03 17.07
C ASP A 69 -9.15 -5.18 16.93
N ILE A 70 -9.63 -6.09 16.07
CA ILE A 70 -11.08 -6.37 15.86
C ILE A 70 -11.35 -7.88 15.83
N SER A 71 -12.42 -8.28 16.52
CA SER A 71 -12.78 -9.64 16.93
C SER A 71 -13.22 -10.60 15.81
N PRO A 72 -12.97 -11.93 15.90
CA PRO A 72 -13.25 -12.93 14.86
C PRO A 72 -14.70 -13.46 14.80
N SER A 73 -15.68 -12.73 15.34
CA SER A 73 -16.97 -13.31 15.75
C SER A 73 -18.21 -12.91 14.92
N GLU A 74 -18.13 -12.92 13.59
CA GLU A 74 -19.29 -12.67 12.72
C GLU A 74 -19.78 -13.95 12.00
N SER A 75 -21.11 -14.12 11.88
CA SER A 75 -21.74 -15.38 11.46
C SER A 75 -23.09 -15.19 10.74
N PHE A 76 -23.17 -15.49 9.43
CA PHE A 76 -24.41 -15.67 8.63
C PHE A 76 -23.98 -16.08 7.19
N LEU A 77 -24.58 -16.94 6.36
CA LEU A 77 -25.89 -17.58 6.31
C LEU A 77 -25.79 -19.03 5.81
N ARG A 78 -26.85 -19.76 6.17
CA ARG A 78 -27.12 -21.16 5.87
C ARG A 78 -27.78 -21.31 4.49
N GLY A 79 -27.30 -22.30 3.75
CA GLY A 79 -28.08 -23.31 3.02
C GLY A 79 -29.27 -22.86 2.17
N GLY A 80 -29.01 -22.56 0.90
CA GLY A 80 -29.99 -22.59 -0.19
C GLY A 80 -29.25 -22.86 -1.49
N LYS A 81 -29.48 -24.01 -2.13
CA LYS A 81 -28.74 -24.40 -3.35
C LYS A 81 -29.20 -23.56 -4.54
N HIS A 82 -28.25 -22.90 -5.20
CA HIS A 82 -28.43 -22.12 -6.42
C HIS A 82 -27.58 -22.69 -7.56
N PRO A 83 -27.98 -22.52 -8.84
CA PRO A 83 -27.15 -22.90 -9.97
C PRO A 83 -25.82 -22.14 -9.98
N ILE A 84 -24.78 -22.77 -10.53
CA ILE A 84 -23.43 -22.19 -10.57
C ILE A 84 -23.16 -21.58 -11.94
N LEU A 85 -22.69 -20.33 -11.91
CA LEU A 85 -22.16 -19.65 -13.07
C LEU A 85 -20.63 -19.58 -12.95
N THR A 86 -19.94 -20.29 -13.84
CA THR A 86 -18.48 -20.24 -13.93
C THR A 86 -18.08 -19.26 -15.03
N MET A 87 -17.40 -18.18 -14.65
CA MET A 87 -16.87 -17.17 -15.55
C MET A 87 -15.35 -17.14 -15.41
N LEU A 88 -14.63 -17.29 -16.51
CA LEU A 88 -13.18 -17.15 -16.54
C LEU A 88 -12.85 -15.79 -17.15
N SER A 89 -12.03 -15.01 -16.45
CA SER A 89 -11.56 -13.71 -16.90
C SER A 89 -10.04 -13.66 -16.80
N ALA A 90 -9.40 -13.06 -17.80
CA ALA A 90 -7.97 -12.74 -17.77
C ALA A 90 -7.69 -11.40 -17.06
N GLY A 91 -8.73 -10.71 -16.57
CA GLY A 91 -8.64 -9.37 -15.96
C GLY A 91 -8.42 -9.38 -14.45
N ASN A 92 -8.07 -8.20 -13.91
CA ASN A 92 -7.68 -8.03 -12.50
C ASN A 92 -8.86 -7.99 -11.51
N ALA A 93 -10.07 -7.73 -11.99
CA ALA A 93 -11.30 -7.75 -11.20
C ALA A 93 -12.50 -8.01 -12.12
N MET A 94 -13.50 -8.73 -11.63
CA MET A 94 -14.74 -9.01 -12.36
C MET A 94 -15.90 -8.98 -11.38
N HIS A 95 -16.94 -8.19 -11.69
CA HIS A 95 -18.21 -8.22 -10.99
C HIS A 95 -19.23 -8.92 -11.89
N VAL A 96 -20.03 -9.81 -11.30
CA VAL A 96 -21.08 -10.56 -12.01
C VAL A 96 -22.42 -10.07 -11.51
N PHE A 97 -23.27 -9.61 -12.43
CA PHE A 97 -24.63 -9.21 -12.14
C PHE A 97 -25.60 -10.21 -12.75
N VAL A 98 -26.58 -10.66 -11.98
CA VAL A 98 -27.68 -11.53 -12.45
C VAL A 98 -28.98 -10.78 -12.19
N ASN A 99 -29.73 -10.49 -13.26
CA ASN A 99 -30.95 -9.67 -13.19
C ASN A 99 -30.74 -8.35 -12.43
N ASP A 100 -29.69 -7.61 -12.81
CA ASP A 100 -29.31 -6.33 -12.23
C ASP A 100 -28.91 -6.35 -10.74
N GLN A 101 -28.74 -7.53 -10.15
CA GLN A 101 -28.25 -7.70 -8.77
C GLN A 101 -26.83 -8.26 -8.75
N LEU A 102 -25.98 -7.68 -7.90
CA LEU A 102 -24.61 -8.17 -7.69
C LEU A 102 -24.65 -9.60 -7.13
N SER A 103 -23.93 -10.52 -7.78
CA SER A 103 -23.88 -11.93 -7.40
C SER A 103 -22.48 -12.33 -6.92
N VAL A 104 -22.40 -13.02 -5.78
CA VAL A 104 -21.18 -13.62 -5.23
C VAL A 104 -21.38 -15.14 -5.23
N VAL A 105 -20.59 -15.88 -6.00
CA VAL A 105 -20.73 -17.35 -6.11
C VAL A 105 -19.39 -18.04 -5.84
N GLN A 106 -19.33 -18.88 -4.80
CA GLN A 106 -18.26 -19.85 -4.55
C GLN A 106 -18.83 -21.24 -4.23
N GLN A 107 -18.57 -22.18 -5.16
CA GLN A 107 -18.52 -23.65 -5.06
C GLN A 107 -19.81 -24.52 -4.91
N GLY A 108 -19.91 -25.61 -5.71
CA GLY A 108 -20.89 -26.71 -5.56
C GLY A 108 -21.28 -27.55 -6.81
N LEU A 109 -20.65 -28.73 -6.95
CA LEU A 109 -20.99 -29.99 -7.66
C LEU A 109 -21.93 -30.08 -8.91
N ASP A 110 -21.42 -30.86 -9.87
CA ASP A 110 -21.85 -31.09 -11.25
C ASP A 110 -23.20 -31.81 -11.44
N GLN A 111 -24.20 -31.10 -12.00
CA GLN A 111 -25.26 -31.70 -12.81
C GLN A 111 -25.58 -30.80 -14.01
N GLY A 112 -24.90 -31.07 -15.13
CA GLY A 112 -25.16 -30.42 -16.43
C GLY A 112 -24.62 -28.99 -16.55
N SER A 113 -23.45 -28.85 -17.18
CA SER A 113 -22.90 -27.54 -17.54
C SER A 113 -23.44 -27.09 -18.90
N ARG A 114 -23.99 -25.87 -18.98
CA ARG A 114 -24.36 -25.22 -20.24
C ARG A 114 -23.29 -24.20 -20.60
N ASP A 115 -22.61 -24.41 -21.72
CA ASP A 115 -21.67 -23.43 -22.25
C ASP A 115 -22.40 -22.22 -22.84
N LEU A 116 -22.06 -21.02 -22.36
CA LEU A 116 -22.61 -19.74 -22.81
C LEU A 116 -21.67 -19.00 -23.79
N SER A 117 -20.48 -19.54 -24.07
CA SER A 117 -19.47 -18.91 -24.94
C SER A 117 -20.00 -18.61 -26.35
N GLY A 118 -20.82 -19.50 -26.90
CA GLY A 118 -21.43 -19.37 -28.23
C GLY A 118 -22.72 -18.53 -28.28
N GLN A 119 -23.11 -17.85 -27.20
CA GLN A 119 -24.27 -16.96 -27.18
C GLN A 119 -23.95 -15.57 -27.76
N ILE A 120 -24.98 -14.77 -28.02
CA ILE A 120 -24.81 -13.37 -28.44
C ILE A 120 -24.50 -12.54 -27.19
N TRP A 121 -23.37 -11.83 -27.23
CA TRP A 121 -22.94 -10.93 -26.17
C TRP A 121 -23.06 -9.48 -26.61
N SER A 122 -23.46 -8.61 -25.68
CA SER A 122 -23.38 -7.16 -25.84
C SER A 122 -22.23 -6.63 -24.98
N TYR A 123 -21.67 -5.49 -25.39
CA TYR A 123 -20.58 -4.85 -24.66
C TYR A 123 -20.84 -3.35 -24.53
N LYS A 124 -20.30 -2.78 -23.46
CA LYS A 124 -20.30 -1.34 -23.22
C LYS A 124 -18.97 -0.97 -22.59
N VAL A 125 -18.33 0.07 -23.13
CA VAL A 125 -17.08 0.60 -22.61
C VAL A 125 -17.41 1.73 -21.62
N GLY A 126 -16.75 1.72 -20.46
CA GLY A 126 -16.88 2.76 -19.45
C GLY A 126 -18.20 2.74 -18.67
N LEU A 127 -18.29 3.62 -17.68
CA LEU A 127 -19.45 3.79 -16.81
C LEU A 127 -20.36 4.94 -17.30
N ASN A 128 -21.64 4.90 -16.94
CA ASN A 128 -22.57 5.98 -17.25
C ASN A 128 -22.09 7.33 -16.67
N GLY A 129 -21.59 7.33 -15.43
CA GLY A 129 -21.08 8.53 -14.77
C GLY A 129 -19.89 9.16 -15.52
N GLU A 130 -19.02 8.34 -16.09
CA GLU A 130 -17.90 8.81 -16.93
C GLU A 130 -18.42 9.45 -18.21
N SER A 131 -19.38 8.80 -18.90
CA SER A 131 -19.96 9.35 -20.14
C SER A 131 -20.73 10.66 -19.93
N MET A 132 -21.23 10.88 -18.71
CA MET A 132 -21.89 12.11 -18.28
C MET A 132 -20.92 13.14 -17.70
N ASN A 133 -19.62 12.82 -17.62
CA ASN A 133 -18.57 13.65 -17.04
C ASN A 133 -18.90 14.10 -15.60
N LEU A 134 -19.45 13.23 -14.75
CA LEU A 134 -19.93 13.61 -13.40
C LEU A 134 -18.81 14.05 -12.43
N SER A 135 -17.55 13.82 -12.77
CA SER A 135 -16.40 14.33 -12.03
C SER A 135 -16.25 15.85 -12.15
N SER A 136 -16.78 16.47 -13.21
CA SER A 136 -16.73 17.92 -13.39
C SER A 136 -17.77 18.62 -12.49
N PRO A 137 -17.39 19.68 -11.75
CA PRO A 137 -18.33 20.41 -10.89
C PRO A 137 -19.55 20.96 -11.65
N THR A 138 -19.36 21.30 -12.93
CA THR A 138 -20.36 21.95 -13.78
C THR A 138 -21.42 21.01 -14.37
N SER A 139 -21.17 19.70 -14.38
CA SER A 139 -22.05 18.68 -14.94
C SER A 139 -22.85 17.93 -13.86
N THR A 140 -22.62 18.23 -12.59
CA THR A 140 -23.32 17.58 -11.46
C THR A 140 -24.84 17.81 -11.50
N SER A 141 -25.31 18.92 -12.08
CA SER A 141 -26.74 19.22 -12.26
C SER A 141 -27.42 18.40 -13.38
N ALA A 142 -26.66 17.62 -14.14
CA ALA A 142 -27.21 16.80 -15.23
C ALA A 142 -27.96 15.54 -14.73
N VAL A 143 -27.88 15.23 -13.43
CA VAL A 143 -28.48 14.04 -12.82
C VAL A 143 -29.19 14.43 -11.51
N ASN A 144 -30.30 13.73 -11.21
CA ASN A 144 -31.00 13.87 -9.94
C ASN A 144 -30.31 13.05 -8.85
N TRP A 145 -29.67 13.74 -7.91
CA TRP A 145 -29.00 13.12 -6.77
C TRP A 145 -29.99 12.82 -5.64
N THR A 146 -29.86 11.64 -5.05
CA THR A 146 -30.62 11.24 -3.86
C THR A 146 -29.71 11.18 -2.65
N ARG A 147 -30.13 11.76 -1.53
CA ARG A 147 -29.39 11.65 -0.28
C ARG A 147 -29.57 10.25 0.30
N VAL A 148 -28.47 9.54 0.50
CA VAL A 148 -28.45 8.18 1.06
C VAL A 148 -27.88 8.19 2.49
N SER A 149 -28.32 7.23 3.32
CA SER A 149 -27.75 6.97 4.65
C SER A 149 -26.46 6.15 4.53
N LYS A 150 -25.55 6.28 5.51
CA LYS A 150 -24.21 5.68 5.54
C LYS A 150 -24.17 4.16 5.28
N ASP A 151 -25.25 3.42 5.54
CA ASP A 151 -25.27 1.96 5.50
C ASP A 151 -25.72 1.36 4.15
N THR A 152 -25.75 2.15 3.08
CA THR A 152 -26.15 1.66 1.75
C THR A 152 -24.93 1.18 0.98
N GLU A 153 -24.68 -0.14 0.92
CA GLU A 153 -23.71 -0.69 -0.03
C GLU A 153 -24.18 -0.43 -1.46
N SER A 154 -23.41 0.36 -2.21
CA SER A 154 -23.73 0.69 -3.58
C SER A 154 -22.49 0.75 -4.45
N THR A 155 -22.62 0.35 -5.70
CA THR A 155 -21.64 0.59 -6.77
C THR A 155 -21.87 1.95 -7.45
N ALA A 156 -22.59 2.86 -6.79
CA ALA A 156 -23.01 4.14 -7.33
C ALA A 156 -21.93 5.22 -7.25
N ASN A 157 -22.16 6.31 -8.00
CA ASN A 157 -21.38 7.53 -7.85
C ASN A 157 -21.88 8.26 -6.60
N ASP A 158 -20.94 8.71 -5.76
CA ASP A 158 -21.22 9.54 -4.59
C ASP A 158 -20.65 10.95 -4.79
N LEU A 159 -21.36 11.96 -4.27
CA LEU A 159 -20.97 13.37 -4.34
C LEU A 159 -21.12 14.00 -2.96
N SER A 160 -20.11 14.75 -2.54
CA SER A 160 -20.12 15.56 -1.31
C SER A 160 -19.45 16.91 -1.55
N ASN A 161 -19.93 17.94 -0.85
CA ASN A 161 -19.34 19.28 -0.85
C ASN A 161 -18.78 19.57 0.55
N PHE A 162 -17.59 20.15 0.60
CA PHE A 162 -16.91 20.53 1.84
C PHE A 162 -16.12 21.81 1.62
N ASP A 163 -15.95 22.59 2.69
CA ASP A 163 -15.07 23.76 2.70
C ASP A 163 -13.61 23.33 2.91
N ALA A 164 -12.67 24.04 2.29
CA ALA A 164 -11.25 23.77 2.46
C ALA A 164 -10.86 23.97 3.94
N PRO A 165 -10.14 23.01 4.56
CA PRO A 165 -9.59 23.19 5.90
C PRO A 165 -8.65 24.40 5.98
N GLU A 166 -8.57 25.04 7.15
CA GLU A 166 -7.62 26.13 7.40
C GLU A 166 -6.18 25.60 7.55
N GLY A 167 -5.19 26.39 7.11
CA GLY A 167 -3.76 26.10 7.24
C GLY A 167 -3.06 25.73 5.93
N ASP A 168 -1.74 25.53 6.01
CA ASP A 168 -0.87 25.21 4.86
C ASP A 168 -0.34 23.76 4.91
N GLU A 169 -0.81 22.95 5.85
CA GLU A 169 -0.39 21.56 6.01
C GLU A 169 -0.94 20.68 4.87
N PRO A 170 -0.20 19.62 4.47
CA PRO A 170 -0.67 18.71 3.43
C PRO A 170 -1.96 18.00 3.85
N LEU A 171 -2.91 17.92 2.93
CA LEU A 171 -4.21 17.28 3.14
C LEU A 171 -4.25 15.91 2.47
N ALA A 172 -4.97 14.98 3.08
CA ALA A 172 -5.26 13.67 2.48
C ALA A 172 -6.70 13.27 2.78
N LEU A 173 -7.29 12.51 1.87
CA LEU A 173 -8.60 11.89 2.03
C LEU A 173 -8.47 10.51 2.68
N ASP A 174 -9.20 10.27 3.76
CA ASP A 174 -9.34 8.95 4.37
C ASP A 174 -10.36 8.11 3.60
N MET A 175 -9.88 7.09 2.89
CA MET A 175 -10.71 6.14 2.14
C MET A 175 -10.86 4.80 2.84
N GLY A 176 -10.51 4.71 4.13
CA GLY A 176 -10.51 3.46 4.91
C GLY A 176 -11.89 2.81 5.04
N SER A 177 -12.97 3.58 5.00
CA SER A 177 -14.35 3.07 5.00
C SER A 177 -14.90 2.75 3.60
N MET A 178 -14.12 3.02 2.55
CA MET A 178 -14.54 2.83 1.16
C MET A 178 -14.02 1.49 0.63
N GLY A 179 -14.61 0.98 -0.46
CA GLY A 179 -14.16 -0.26 -1.10
C GLY A 179 -13.10 -0.05 -2.17
N LYS A 180 -13.54 0.25 -3.40
CA LYS A 180 -12.69 0.47 -4.57
C LYS A 180 -13.35 1.48 -5.49
N GLY A 181 -12.56 2.36 -6.09
CA GLY A 181 -13.07 3.29 -7.08
C GLY A 181 -12.02 4.30 -7.53
N GLU A 182 -12.53 5.42 -8.00
CA GLU A 182 -11.74 6.59 -8.39
C GLU A 182 -12.31 7.81 -7.65
N VAL A 183 -11.43 8.76 -7.35
CA VAL A 183 -11.78 9.97 -6.62
C VAL A 183 -11.37 11.20 -7.42
N TRP A 184 -12.21 12.22 -7.35
CA TRP A 184 -12.00 13.53 -7.97
C TRP A 184 -12.32 14.65 -6.97
N ILE A 185 -11.52 15.71 -7.00
CA ILE A 185 -11.78 16.95 -6.27
C ILE A 185 -11.78 18.09 -7.29
N ASN A 186 -12.89 18.82 -7.36
CA ASN A 186 -13.06 19.96 -8.29
C ASN A 186 -12.75 19.62 -9.76
N GLY A 187 -13.06 18.40 -10.22
CA GLY A 187 -12.77 17.91 -11.56
C GLY A 187 -11.34 17.40 -11.78
N GLY A 188 -10.42 17.61 -10.84
CA GLY A 188 -9.09 17.00 -10.83
C GLY A 188 -9.15 15.58 -10.27
N SER A 189 -8.60 14.61 -10.98
CA SER A 189 -8.49 13.23 -10.47
C SER A 189 -7.43 13.14 -9.38
N ILE A 190 -7.80 12.56 -8.24
CA ILE A 190 -6.90 12.23 -7.12
C ILE A 190 -6.41 10.76 -7.24
N GLY A 191 -6.99 10.01 -8.17
CA GLY A 191 -6.54 8.68 -8.56
C GLY A 191 -7.48 7.56 -8.15
N ARG A 192 -6.98 6.32 -8.30
CA ARG A 192 -7.70 5.09 -7.96
C ARG A 192 -7.44 4.75 -6.49
N TYR A 193 -8.51 4.47 -5.76
CA TYR A 193 -8.41 3.91 -4.41
C TYR A 193 -8.84 2.44 -4.41
N TRP A 194 -8.17 1.65 -3.59
CA TRP A 194 -8.56 0.26 -3.34
C TRP A 194 -8.15 -0.17 -1.94
N THR A 195 -9.15 -0.31 -1.08
CA THR A 195 -8.97 -0.60 0.35
C THR A 195 -8.83 -2.11 0.58
N VAL A 196 -7.84 -2.73 -0.08
CA VAL A 196 -7.47 -4.13 0.18
C VAL A 196 -6.57 -4.17 1.40
N HIS A 197 -6.78 -5.14 2.28
CA HIS A 197 -5.90 -5.30 3.45
C HIS A 197 -4.59 -5.96 3.04
N ALA A 198 -3.47 -5.39 3.48
CA ALA A 198 -2.14 -5.88 3.16
C ALA A 198 -1.91 -7.27 3.76
N ASN A 199 -1.47 -8.21 2.92
CA ASN A 199 -1.04 -9.54 3.35
C ASN A 199 0.48 -9.63 3.22
N GLY A 200 1.15 -10.14 4.25
CA GLY A 200 2.60 -10.21 4.30
C GLY A 200 3.10 -10.69 5.66
N ASN A 201 4.42 -10.65 5.84
CA ASN A 201 5.07 -10.96 7.10
C ASN A 201 5.59 -9.67 7.75
N CYS A 202 4.77 -9.05 8.60
CA CYS A 202 5.14 -7.85 9.35
C CYS A 202 5.78 -8.18 10.71
N SER A 203 6.72 -9.13 10.74
CA SER A 203 7.54 -9.37 11.93
C SER A 203 8.47 -8.19 12.18
N ALA A 204 8.81 -7.95 13.46
CA ALA A 204 9.83 -6.97 13.83
C ALA A 204 11.11 -7.20 13.02
N CYS A 205 11.65 -6.12 12.46
CA CYS A 205 12.82 -6.19 11.59
C CYS A 205 14.03 -5.50 12.21
N ILE A 206 15.20 -5.95 11.79
CA ILE A 206 16.50 -5.49 12.26
C ILE A 206 17.29 -4.95 11.06
N TYR A 207 17.99 -3.83 11.26
CA TYR A 207 18.70 -3.15 10.19
C TYR A 207 19.85 -4.00 9.60
N PHE A 208 20.50 -4.81 10.43
CA PHE A 208 21.69 -5.57 10.04
C PHE A 208 21.38 -6.82 9.21
N GLY A 209 22.34 -7.23 8.38
CA GLY A 209 22.20 -8.37 7.45
C GLY A 209 21.55 -7.99 6.12
N ILE A 210 21.62 -8.90 5.14
CA ILE A 210 21.17 -8.65 3.77
C ILE A 210 19.69 -8.24 3.75
N PHE A 211 19.41 -7.09 3.12
CA PHE A 211 18.04 -6.63 2.91
C PHE A 211 17.36 -7.41 1.78
N ARG A 212 16.10 -7.75 2.00
CA ARG A 212 15.17 -8.25 0.98
C ARG A 212 13.86 -7.47 1.13
N ILE A 213 13.09 -7.37 0.04
CA ILE A 213 11.87 -6.56 0.00
C ILE A 213 10.81 -7.00 1.03
N ASP A 214 10.86 -8.25 1.47
CA ASP A 214 9.99 -8.87 2.47
C ASP A 214 10.54 -8.79 3.91
N LYS A 215 11.75 -8.24 4.12
CA LYS A 215 12.43 -8.23 5.43
C LYS A 215 11.79 -7.28 6.45
N CYS A 216 11.30 -6.14 6.00
CA CYS A 216 10.78 -5.05 6.85
C CYS A 216 9.41 -4.58 6.34
N GLN A 217 8.46 -5.51 6.22
CA GLN A 217 7.08 -5.15 5.88
C GLN A 217 6.38 -4.58 7.12
N PHE A 218 5.50 -3.61 6.92
CA PHE A 218 4.67 -3.02 7.97
C PHE A 218 3.25 -2.81 7.44
N GLY A 219 2.29 -2.57 8.34
CA GLY A 219 0.89 -2.33 7.96
C GLY A 219 0.13 -3.59 7.52
N CYS A 220 0.58 -4.80 7.89
CA CYS A 220 -0.19 -6.02 7.65
C CYS A 220 -1.56 -5.94 8.31
N LEU A 221 -2.56 -6.52 7.65
CA LEU A 221 -3.97 -6.46 8.06
C LEU A 221 -4.54 -5.03 8.13
N GLN A 222 -3.86 -4.03 7.57
CA GLN A 222 -4.37 -2.68 7.37
C GLN A 222 -4.57 -2.44 5.87
N PRO A 223 -5.39 -1.45 5.45
CA PRO A 223 -5.50 -1.07 4.05
C PRO A 223 -4.12 -0.81 3.43
N THR A 224 -3.85 -1.37 2.25
CA THR A 224 -2.60 -1.17 1.51
C THR A 224 -2.32 0.31 1.22
N GLN A 225 -3.39 1.10 1.13
CA GLN A 225 -3.36 2.56 1.10
C GLN A 225 -4.71 3.10 1.60
N GLN A 226 -4.67 3.85 2.69
CA GLN A 226 -5.85 4.49 3.29
C GLN A 226 -5.97 5.97 2.90
N TRP A 227 -4.84 6.66 2.83
CA TRP A 227 -4.76 8.11 2.64
C TRP A 227 -4.38 8.45 1.19
N TYR A 228 -5.12 9.39 0.57
CA TYR A 228 -4.93 9.83 -0.81
C TYR A 228 -4.82 11.35 -0.86
N VAL A 229 -3.71 11.86 -1.39
CA VAL A 229 -3.37 13.30 -1.49
C VAL A 229 -3.69 13.82 -2.87
#